data_AF-A0A7J4U5I4-F1
#
_entry.id   AF-A0A7J4U5I4-F1
#
_cell.length_a   1.000
_cell.length_b   1.000
_cell.length_c   1.000
_cell.angle_alpha   90.00
_cell.angle_beta   90.00
_cell.angle_gamma   90.00
#
_symmetry.space_group_name_H-M   'P 1'
#
loop_
_entity.id
_entity.type
_entity.pdbx_description
1 polymer ?
#
loop_
_entity_poly.entity_id
_entity_poly.type
_entity_poly.pdbx_seq_one_letter_code
_entity_poly.pdbx_strand_id
1 'polypeptide(L)'
;MTQVGEDGTVDHRGDALPTLTKASSKVRLDALMSVPQPRWDRAIPGSPGWTKFAFVLLRIVARGQFKSMTHEGLDRLDHDRGAMCCAWHVNALMDPLTIMLTHPSHFVIGGRHDLVTRPILSFWTRRMAVQPVVRKAELLRGGFSKEEAQNLNGRTLLNLARGISHGHGSALFPEGTAHDEAHMIRFRTGPMRTVLAAAAIAHVEGRPLPHLVPVGLHFRVRHHFRTDAHVEYGEPIPVELGDIPADLLAAVKRNDWSEPPVESVTALRDTLTPKLRRLTPDLATWDERRALHALAHVRARREQRALPDWRSEIMAARAERDALRPEEDRDVDAIVPAPLSSPAFHAADAVARRLEVHGLDGRDIDAKASGLRRTSPMAAAGAMARIVLFLPLLPVFLLSMGIQSTLGFVKGNSTDEGVDARTTYHFVFALFASMIVWPIVAGGLTAASYFGGLLEPSGVPELAAVGFFLLLFPVFVLSGWSFAWAWDGWVVLRGGLRRSRLRRRHGAAFVQELQALHAVLDE
;
A
#
# COMPACT_ATOMS: atom_id res chain seq x y z
N MET A 1 9.12 9.64 -31.32
CA MET A 1 7.85 10.09 -30.73
C MET A 1 7.35 9.00 -29.80
N THR A 2 7.38 9.22 -28.48
CA THR A 2 6.87 8.26 -27.50
C THR A 2 5.34 8.27 -27.52
N GLN A 3 4.72 7.14 -27.89
CA GLN A 3 3.27 7.00 -27.85
C GLN A 3 2.79 6.97 -26.39
N VAL A 4 1.76 7.75 -26.11
CA VAL A 4 1.09 7.87 -24.80
C VAL A 4 -0.27 7.17 -24.94
N GLY A 5 -0.68 6.36 -23.95
CA GLY A 5 -1.96 5.65 -23.96
C GLY A 5 -1.85 4.14 -24.25
N GLU A 6 -2.99 3.51 -24.59
CA GLU A 6 -3.06 2.13 -25.10
C GLU A 6 -2.50 2.09 -26.52
N ASP A 7 -1.26 1.62 -26.68
CA ASP A 7 -0.63 1.41 -27.98
C ASP A 7 -0.92 0.01 -28.56
N GLY A 8 -1.74 -0.79 -27.86
CA GLY A 8 -2.08 -2.17 -28.22
C GLY A 8 -0.88 -3.12 -28.20
N THR A 9 0.28 -2.68 -27.70
CA THR A 9 1.48 -3.52 -27.72
C THR A 9 1.41 -4.58 -26.64
N VAL A 10 1.75 -5.79 -27.05
CA VAL A 10 1.75 -6.97 -26.21
C VAL A 10 3.18 -7.39 -25.89
N ASP A 11 3.37 -8.04 -24.75
CA ASP A 11 4.65 -8.66 -24.45
C ASP A 11 4.91 -9.91 -25.32
N HIS A 12 6.08 -10.52 -25.15
CA HIS A 12 6.49 -11.71 -25.90
C HIS A 12 5.57 -12.95 -25.71
N ARG A 13 4.57 -12.88 -24.82
CA ARG A 13 3.54 -13.91 -24.64
C ARG A 13 2.12 -13.43 -24.97
N GLY A 14 1.96 -12.26 -25.57
CA GLY A 14 0.66 -11.77 -26.03
C GLY A 14 -0.14 -10.98 -24.99
N ASP A 15 0.38 -10.76 -23.78
CA ASP A 15 -0.30 -9.94 -22.77
C ASP A 15 -0.11 -8.46 -23.04
N ALA A 16 -1.18 -7.67 -22.92
CA ALA A 16 -1.11 -6.22 -23.07
C ALA A 16 -0.07 -5.61 -22.10
N LEU A 17 0.86 -4.83 -22.65
CA LEU A 17 1.79 -4.07 -21.83
C LEU A 17 1.05 -2.93 -21.12
N PRO A 18 1.48 -2.53 -19.91
CA PRO A 18 0.85 -1.42 -19.20
C PRO A 18 0.81 -0.15 -20.05
N THR A 19 -0.31 0.56 -19.96
CA THR A 19 -0.50 1.89 -20.55
C THR A 19 0.52 2.85 -19.95
N LEU A 20 1.21 3.62 -20.80
CA LEU A 20 2.14 4.62 -20.31
C LEU A 20 1.40 5.93 -20.06
N THR A 21 1.59 6.46 -18.87
CA THR A 21 1.23 7.84 -18.57
C THR A 21 2.15 8.79 -19.34
N LYS A 22 1.71 10.04 -19.50
CA LYS A 22 2.53 11.10 -20.12
C LYS A 22 3.90 11.30 -19.45
N ALA A 23 4.01 10.93 -18.17
CA ALA A 23 5.26 11.04 -17.42
C ALA A 23 6.16 9.81 -17.62
N SER A 24 5.61 8.60 -17.60
CA SER A 24 6.38 7.36 -17.78
C SER A 24 6.86 7.16 -19.22
N SER A 25 6.24 7.84 -20.19
CA SER A 25 6.70 7.83 -21.58
C SER A 25 7.97 8.66 -21.82
N LYS A 26 8.43 9.46 -20.85
CA LYS A 26 9.60 10.35 -21.00
C LYS A 26 10.74 9.91 -20.07
N VAL A 27 11.54 8.94 -20.50
CA VAL A 27 12.72 8.49 -19.76
C VAL A 27 13.80 9.57 -19.77
N ARG A 28 14.20 10.08 -18.59
CA ARG A 28 15.29 11.07 -18.45
C ARG A 28 16.58 10.39 -18.00
N LEU A 29 17.38 9.92 -18.95
CA LEU A 29 18.57 9.10 -18.68
C LEU A 29 19.61 9.82 -17.81
N ASP A 30 19.94 11.08 -18.11
CA ASP A 30 20.93 11.86 -17.33
C ASP A 30 20.50 12.04 -15.86
N ALA A 31 19.20 12.21 -15.65
CA ALA A 31 18.63 12.32 -14.31
C ALA A 31 18.69 10.98 -13.54
N LEU A 32 18.60 9.84 -14.25
CA LEU A 32 18.72 8.50 -13.67
C LEU A 32 20.17 8.15 -13.33
N MET A 33 21.10 8.45 -14.23
CA MET A 33 22.52 8.16 -14.06
C MET A 33 23.19 9.04 -13.00
N SER A 34 22.62 10.22 -12.73
CA SER A 34 23.12 11.14 -11.71
C SER A 34 22.61 10.86 -10.29
N VAL A 35 21.79 9.82 -10.08
CA VAL A 35 21.33 9.44 -8.73
C VAL A 35 22.53 8.96 -7.90
N PRO A 36 22.80 9.57 -6.72
CA PRO A 36 23.93 9.20 -5.90
C PRO A 36 23.79 7.75 -5.40
N GLN A 37 24.90 7.01 -5.44
CA GLN A 37 24.93 5.65 -4.93
C GLN A 37 24.79 5.64 -3.40
N PRO A 38 23.93 4.77 -2.84
CA PRO A 38 23.80 4.63 -1.39
C PRO A 38 25.08 4.10 -0.74
N ARG A 39 25.19 4.32 0.58
CA ARG A 39 26.28 3.79 1.40
C ARG A 39 25.84 2.52 2.10
N TRP A 40 26.27 1.37 1.59
CA TRP A 40 25.79 0.06 2.04
C TRP A 40 26.44 -0.42 3.35
N ASP A 41 27.53 0.21 3.76
CA ASP A 41 28.28 -0.06 5.00
C ASP A 41 27.59 0.46 6.28
N ARG A 42 26.36 0.97 6.17
CA ARG A 42 25.65 1.64 7.27
C ARG A 42 24.24 1.09 7.41
N ALA A 43 23.72 1.14 8.63
CA ALA A 43 22.33 0.76 8.92
C ALA A 43 21.31 1.56 8.10
N ILE A 44 21.55 2.86 7.89
CA ILE A 44 20.72 3.70 7.00
C ILE A 44 21.52 3.95 5.71
N PRO A 45 21.09 3.41 4.56
CA PRO A 45 21.87 3.48 3.33
C PRO A 45 21.86 4.87 2.68
N GLY A 46 20.85 5.69 2.99
CA GLY A 46 20.77 7.10 2.62
C GLY A 46 21.44 8.03 3.63
N SER A 47 21.06 9.31 3.61
CA SER A 47 21.43 10.25 4.68
C SER A 47 20.65 9.91 5.95
N PRO A 48 21.31 9.63 7.09
CA PRO A 48 20.62 9.23 8.32
C PRO A 48 19.61 10.26 8.82
N GLY A 49 19.98 11.54 8.86
CA GLY A 49 19.09 12.61 9.32
C GLY A 49 17.88 12.81 8.41
N TRP A 50 18.11 12.93 7.10
CA TRP A 50 17.02 13.10 6.13
C TRP A 50 16.11 11.88 6.02
N THR A 51 16.67 10.66 6.11
CA THR A 51 15.87 9.43 6.08
C THR A 51 14.97 9.36 7.32
N LYS A 52 15.52 9.61 8.53
CA LYS A 52 14.71 9.65 9.75
C LYS A 52 13.61 10.70 9.66
N PHE A 53 13.92 11.90 9.17
CA PHE A 53 12.94 12.97 8.99
C PHE A 53 11.86 12.60 7.97
N ALA A 54 12.22 12.01 6.82
CA ALA A 54 11.26 11.51 5.84
C ALA A 54 10.32 10.48 6.47
N PHE A 55 10.85 9.53 7.23
CA PHE A 55 10.08 8.52 7.92
C PHE A 55 9.16 9.08 9.02
N VAL A 56 9.51 10.22 9.64
CA VAL A 56 8.60 10.97 10.51
C VAL A 56 7.43 11.55 9.71
N LEU A 57 7.71 12.21 8.57
CA LEU A 57 6.65 12.75 7.70
C LEU A 57 5.73 11.65 7.16
N LEU A 58 6.30 10.52 6.70
CA LEU A 58 5.54 9.35 6.24
C LEU A 58 4.61 8.83 7.34
N ARG A 59 5.09 8.73 8.60
CA ARG A 59 4.27 8.32 9.74
C ARG A 59 3.16 9.32 10.07
N ILE A 60 3.44 10.62 9.99
CA ILE A 60 2.44 11.67 10.21
C ILE A 60 1.30 11.55 9.19
N VAL A 61 1.64 11.44 7.90
CA VAL A 61 0.65 11.35 6.82
C VAL A 61 -0.07 10.00 6.87
N ALA A 62 0.64 8.90 7.10
CA ALA A 62 0.03 7.57 7.23
C ALA A 62 -0.98 7.49 8.38
N ARG A 63 -0.68 8.13 9.53
CA ARG A 63 -1.63 8.24 10.64
C ARG A 63 -2.90 8.99 10.25
N GLY A 64 -2.78 10.05 9.43
CA GLY A 64 -3.92 10.75 8.86
C GLY A 64 -4.67 9.95 7.78
N GLN A 65 -3.97 9.08 7.05
CA GLN A 65 -4.50 8.32 5.90
C GLN A 65 -5.24 7.02 6.29
N PHE A 66 -4.70 6.25 7.25
CA PHE A 66 -5.28 4.96 7.72
C PHE A 66 -5.96 5.07 9.07
N LYS A 67 -7.18 4.54 9.18
CA LYS A 67 -7.92 4.52 10.45
C LYS A 67 -7.23 3.62 11.46
N SER A 68 -6.83 2.45 10.99
CA SER A 68 -5.97 1.51 11.69
C SER A 68 -4.96 0.95 10.70
N MET A 69 -3.73 0.75 11.16
CA MET A 69 -2.68 0.07 10.41
C MET A 69 -2.05 -0.93 11.37
N THR A 70 -2.25 -2.21 11.07
CA THR A 70 -1.79 -3.33 11.91
C THR A 70 -0.88 -4.23 11.08
N HIS A 71 -0.06 -5.04 11.75
CA HIS A 71 0.82 -5.99 11.10
C HIS A 71 1.00 -7.25 11.94
N GLU A 72 1.43 -8.35 11.32
CA GLU A 72 1.78 -9.60 11.99
C GLU A 72 2.84 -10.39 11.22
N GLY A 73 3.47 -11.38 11.87
CA GLY A 73 4.44 -12.28 11.23
C GLY A 73 5.88 -11.74 11.16
N LEU A 74 6.16 -10.60 11.80
CA LEU A 74 7.51 -10.05 11.88
C LEU A 74 8.46 -10.92 12.71
N ASP A 75 7.91 -11.65 13.68
CA ASP A 75 8.62 -12.59 14.55
C ASP A 75 9.25 -13.77 13.80
N ARG A 76 8.78 -14.05 12.58
CA ARG A 76 9.31 -15.11 11.71
C ARG A 76 10.49 -14.65 10.86
N LEU A 77 10.75 -13.34 10.81
CA LEU A 77 11.79 -12.78 9.96
C LEU A 77 13.13 -12.82 10.68
N ASP A 78 14.17 -13.33 10.00
CA ASP A 78 15.54 -13.15 10.44
C ASP A 78 15.98 -11.70 10.16
N HIS A 79 16.06 -10.88 11.21
CA HIS A 79 16.35 -9.45 11.12
C HIS A 79 17.82 -9.14 10.76
N ASP A 80 18.72 -10.12 10.83
CA ASP A 80 20.12 -9.96 10.48
C ASP A 80 20.38 -10.21 8.97
N ARG A 81 19.33 -10.64 8.24
CA ARG A 81 19.37 -10.90 6.80
C ARG A 81 18.65 -9.83 6.00
N GLY A 82 19.07 -9.69 4.74
CA GLY A 82 18.35 -8.87 3.78
C GLY A 82 16.99 -9.47 3.44
N ALA A 83 15.98 -8.61 3.28
CA ALA A 83 14.62 -9.04 3.03
C ALA A 83 14.10 -8.52 1.69
N MET A 84 13.82 -9.41 0.73
CA MET A 84 13.04 -9.07 -0.46
C MET A 84 11.55 -9.31 -0.19
N CYS A 85 10.82 -8.28 0.20
CA CYS A 85 9.37 -8.33 0.37
C CYS A 85 8.66 -8.35 -0.99
N CYS A 86 7.86 -9.38 -1.23
CA CYS A 86 7.02 -9.53 -2.42
C CYS A 86 5.55 -9.52 -2.04
N ALA A 87 4.82 -8.54 -2.55
CA ALA A 87 3.39 -8.36 -2.34
C ALA A 87 2.66 -8.19 -3.67
N TRP A 88 1.35 -8.36 -3.66
CA TRP A 88 0.47 -7.87 -4.74
C TRP A 88 0.33 -6.35 -4.73
N HIS A 89 -0.05 -5.77 -5.86
CA HIS A 89 -0.06 -4.33 -6.08
C HIS A 89 -1.46 -3.81 -6.44
N VAL A 90 -2.20 -3.38 -5.44
CA VAL A 90 -3.62 -2.99 -5.59
C VAL A 90 -3.91 -1.56 -5.13
N ASN A 91 -2.96 -0.90 -4.49
CA ASN A 91 -3.14 0.44 -3.91
C ASN A 91 -1.95 1.36 -4.21
N ALA A 92 -1.27 1.12 -5.33
CA ALA A 92 -0.18 1.93 -5.84
C ALA A 92 0.81 2.30 -4.72
N LEU A 93 1.03 3.60 -4.43
CA LEU A 93 2.04 4.05 -3.45
C LEU A 93 1.73 3.62 -2.00
N MET A 94 0.49 3.29 -1.69
CA MET A 94 0.11 2.85 -0.35
C MET A 94 0.68 1.46 -0.03
N ASP A 95 0.86 0.61 -1.04
CA ASP A 95 1.42 -0.73 -0.87
C ASP A 95 2.85 -0.68 -0.31
N PRO A 96 3.85 -0.07 -0.99
CA PRO A 96 5.20 0.00 -0.45
C PRO A 96 5.27 0.86 0.82
N LEU A 97 4.41 1.88 0.97
CA LEU A 97 4.36 2.68 2.19
C LEU A 97 4.06 1.82 3.43
N THR A 98 3.05 0.94 3.34
CA THR A 98 2.68 0.09 4.48
C THR A 98 3.83 -0.82 4.87
N ILE A 99 4.46 -1.51 3.92
CA ILE A 99 5.62 -2.38 4.15
C ILE A 99 6.77 -1.60 4.79
N MET A 100 7.11 -0.42 4.25
CA MET A 100 8.20 0.41 4.76
C MET A 100 7.96 0.89 6.19
N LEU A 101 6.72 1.16 6.57
CA LEU A 101 6.40 1.67 7.90
C LEU A 101 6.27 0.58 8.96
N THR A 102 6.02 -0.66 8.57
CA THR A 102 5.82 -1.79 9.49
C THR A 102 7.03 -2.71 9.59
N HIS A 103 7.84 -2.87 8.53
CA HIS A 103 9.00 -3.76 8.56
C HIS A 103 10.15 -3.16 9.40
N PRO A 104 10.88 -3.98 10.19
CA PRO A 104 11.90 -3.50 11.12
C PRO A 104 13.20 -3.01 10.44
N SER A 105 13.63 -3.67 9.36
CA SER A 105 14.85 -3.29 8.64
C SER A 105 14.72 -1.95 7.91
N HIS A 106 15.84 -1.25 7.72
CA HIS A 106 15.90 -0.08 6.85
C HIS A 106 15.75 -0.48 5.38
N PHE A 107 15.01 0.32 4.60
CA PHE A 107 14.65 -0.02 3.23
C PHE A 107 15.55 0.63 2.18
N VAL A 108 15.85 -0.15 1.15
CA VAL A 108 16.27 0.33 -0.17
C VAL A 108 15.05 0.34 -1.07
N ILE A 109 14.69 1.53 -1.52
CA ILE A 109 13.39 1.75 -2.13
C ILE A 109 13.55 1.63 -3.64
N GLY A 110 12.94 0.62 -4.25
CA GLY A 110 12.76 0.59 -5.71
C GLY A 110 11.68 1.58 -6.11
N GLY A 111 12.06 2.71 -6.74
CA GLY A 111 11.12 3.73 -7.19
C GLY A 111 10.99 3.74 -8.71
N ARG A 112 9.76 3.85 -9.24
CA ARG A 112 9.55 4.04 -10.69
C ARG A 112 10.29 5.29 -11.16
N HIS A 113 10.96 5.18 -12.31
CA HIS A 113 11.90 6.19 -12.81
C HIS A 113 11.30 7.61 -12.95
N ASP A 114 10.02 7.72 -13.28
CA ASP A 114 9.29 8.98 -13.43
C ASP A 114 9.02 9.66 -12.08
N LEU A 115 8.76 8.90 -11.02
CA LEU A 115 8.62 9.40 -9.66
C LEU A 115 9.97 9.91 -9.15
N VAL A 116 11.04 9.15 -9.38
CA VAL A 116 12.39 9.47 -8.89
C VAL A 116 12.94 10.76 -9.48
N THR A 117 12.54 11.10 -10.70
CA THR A 117 13.16 12.22 -11.44
C THR A 117 12.44 13.57 -11.26
N ARG A 118 11.20 13.64 -10.73
CA ARG A 118 10.48 14.93 -10.55
C ARG A 118 11.21 15.85 -9.56
N PRO A 119 11.26 17.19 -9.71
CA PRO A 119 12.16 18.06 -8.93
C PRO A 119 12.06 17.90 -7.40
N ILE A 120 10.86 17.95 -6.83
CA ILE A 120 10.64 17.79 -5.38
C ILE A 120 10.97 16.37 -4.93
N LEU A 121 10.55 15.36 -5.71
CA LEU A 121 10.81 13.96 -5.39
C LEU A 121 12.31 13.65 -5.48
N SER A 122 13.01 14.15 -6.50
CA SER A 122 14.45 14.03 -6.72
C SER A 122 15.27 14.52 -5.53
N PHE A 123 14.85 15.62 -4.88
CA PHE A 123 15.50 16.09 -3.65
C PHE A 123 15.51 15.01 -2.55
N TRP A 124 14.39 14.31 -2.37
CA TRP A 124 14.20 13.27 -1.37
C TRP A 124 14.77 11.92 -1.80
N THR A 125 14.55 11.50 -3.04
CA THR A 125 15.06 10.22 -3.58
C THR A 125 16.57 10.18 -3.69
N ARG A 126 17.25 11.33 -3.76
CA ARG A 126 18.71 11.41 -3.64
C ARG A 126 19.21 11.28 -2.20
N ARG A 127 18.35 11.51 -1.20
CA ARG A 127 18.68 11.51 0.24
C ARG A 127 18.23 10.25 0.96
N MET A 128 17.12 9.67 0.53
CA MET A 128 16.67 8.34 0.89
C MET A 128 17.29 7.38 -0.13
N ALA A 129 17.73 6.18 0.24
CA ALA A 129 18.38 5.24 -0.68
C ALA A 129 17.42 4.65 -1.74
N VAL A 130 16.81 5.52 -2.55
CA VAL A 130 15.85 5.19 -3.59
C VAL A 130 16.63 4.86 -4.85
N GLN A 131 16.48 3.64 -5.33
CA GLN A 131 17.06 3.20 -6.59
C GLN A 131 16.00 3.31 -7.69
N PRO A 132 16.31 3.98 -8.81
CA PRO A 132 15.39 4.03 -9.93
C PRO A 132 15.26 2.65 -10.54
N VAL A 133 14.03 2.17 -10.72
CA VAL A 133 13.73 0.94 -11.46
C VAL A 133 13.07 1.35 -12.78
N VAL A 134 13.64 0.90 -13.89
CA VAL A 134 13.13 1.17 -15.23
C VAL A 134 12.66 -0.13 -15.86
N ARG A 135 11.43 -0.15 -16.40
CA ARG A 135 10.93 -1.35 -17.08
C ARG A 135 11.59 -1.47 -18.45
N LYS A 136 11.94 -2.70 -18.87
CA LYS A 136 12.50 -2.95 -20.22
C LYS A 136 11.60 -2.38 -21.33
N ALA A 137 10.28 -2.53 -21.19
CA ALA A 137 9.31 -1.98 -22.13
C ALA A 137 9.36 -0.45 -22.23
N GLU A 138 9.58 0.25 -21.11
CA GLU A 138 9.72 1.71 -21.09
C GLU A 138 10.99 2.18 -21.81
N LEU A 139 12.09 1.45 -21.65
CA LEU A 139 13.34 1.74 -22.35
C LEU A 139 13.20 1.51 -23.85
N LEU A 140 12.62 0.38 -24.26
CA LEU A 140 12.38 0.10 -25.69
C LEU A 140 11.48 1.17 -26.32
N ARG A 141 10.37 1.54 -25.66
CA ARG A 141 9.48 2.62 -26.12
C ARG A 141 10.14 4.00 -26.08
N GLY A 142 11.13 4.19 -25.21
CA GLY A 142 11.99 5.38 -25.13
C GLY A 142 13.03 5.48 -26.24
N GLY A 143 13.09 4.51 -27.16
CA GLY A 143 14.00 4.51 -28.30
C GLY A 143 15.35 3.81 -28.08
N PHE A 144 15.51 3.10 -26.96
CA PHE A 144 16.72 2.33 -26.68
C PHE A 144 16.75 1.01 -27.45
N SER A 145 17.94 0.54 -27.83
CA SER A 145 18.11 -0.81 -28.36
C SER A 145 17.79 -1.87 -27.30
N LYS A 146 17.52 -3.10 -27.73
CA LYS A 146 17.22 -4.23 -26.83
C LYS A 146 18.36 -4.53 -25.86
N GLU A 147 19.60 -4.34 -26.30
CA GLU A 147 20.83 -4.58 -25.53
C GLU A 147 21.06 -3.48 -24.48
N GLU A 148 20.96 -2.20 -24.88
CA GLU A 148 21.05 -1.07 -23.96
C GLU A 148 19.96 -1.12 -22.88
N ALA A 149 18.73 -1.45 -23.27
CA ALA A 149 17.61 -1.59 -22.36
C ALA A 149 17.84 -2.72 -21.32
N GLN A 150 18.50 -3.79 -21.74
CA GLN A 150 18.81 -4.93 -20.87
C GLN A 150 19.93 -4.59 -19.88
N ASN A 151 21.00 -3.94 -20.36
CA ASN A 151 22.12 -3.52 -19.52
C ASN A 151 21.67 -2.48 -18.46
N LEU A 152 20.89 -1.47 -18.85
CA LEU A 152 20.41 -0.45 -17.91
C LEU A 152 19.49 -1.04 -16.83
N ASN A 153 18.57 -1.93 -17.22
CA ASN A 153 17.70 -2.64 -16.27
C ASN A 153 18.55 -3.48 -15.29
N GLY A 154 19.49 -4.27 -15.80
CA GLY A 154 20.42 -5.06 -14.99
C GLY A 154 21.17 -4.22 -13.94
N ARG A 155 21.73 -3.08 -14.36
CA ARG A 155 22.41 -2.14 -13.44
C ARG A 155 21.50 -1.61 -12.34
N THR A 156 20.25 -1.25 -12.65
CA THR A 156 19.32 -0.76 -11.63
C THR A 156 18.94 -1.83 -10.60
N LEU A 157 18.74 -3.07 -11.06
CA LEU A 157 18.45 -4.22 -10.19
C LEU A 157 19.66 -4.57 -9.32
N LEU A 158 20.89 -4.36 -9.81
CA LEU A 158 22.11 -4.64 -9.05
C LEU A 158 22.27 -3.71 -7.84
N ASN A 159 21.85 -2.44 -7.93
CA ASN A 159 21.90 -1.55 -6.78
C ASN A 159 20.91 -1.96 -5.69
N LEU A 160 19.72 -2.45 -6.07
CA LEU A 160 18.79 -3.05 -5.13
C LEU A 160 19.36 -4.33 -4.52
N ALA A 161 19.98 -5.19 -5.33
CA ALA A 161 20.61 -6.42 -4.89
C ALA A 161 21.73 -6.17 -3.87
N ARG A 162 22.60 -5.18 -4.11
CA ARG A 162 23.63 -4.75 -3.16
C ARG A 162 23.04 -4.32 -1.83
N GLY A 163 21.99 -3.51 -1.87
CA GLY A 163 21.25 -3.11 -0.68
C GLY A 163 20.80 -4.29 0.17
N ILE A 164 20.11 -5.23 -0.47
CA ILE A 164 19.60 -6.45 0.17
C ILE A 164 20.75 -7.31 0.71
N SER A 165 21.83 -7.50 -0.06
CA SER A 165 23.00 -8.29 0.39
C SER A 165 23.67 -7.75 1.65
N HIS A 166 23.47 -6.46 1.95
CA HIS A 166 23.95 -5.78 3.15
C HIS A 166 22.95 -5.80 4.33
N GLY A 167 21.90 -6.61 4.28
CA GLY A 167 20.94 -6.73 5.38
C GLY A 167 19.75 -5.77 5.30
N HIS A 168 19.59 -5.01 4.21
CA HIS A 168 18.48 -4.08 4.07
C HIS A 168 17.21 -4.76 3.53
N GLY A 169 16.05 -4.20 3.88
CA GLY A 169 14.78 -4.57 3.28
C GLY A 169 14.60 -3.93 1.90
N SER A 170 13.85 -4.57 1.03
CA SER A 170 13.32 -3.98 -0.20
C SER A 170 11.93 -4.53 -0.46
N ALA A 171 11.11 -3.79 -1.20
CA ALA A 171 9.78 -4.22 -1.61
C ALA A 171 9.66 -4.11 -3.12
N LEU A 172 9.36 -5.23 -3.78
CA LEU A 172 9.05 -5.28 -5.20
C LEU A 172 7.78 -6.10 -5.42
N PHE A 173 6.96 -5.66 -6.36
CA PHE A 173 5.69 -6.30 -6.68
C PHE A 173 5.87 -7.18 -7.92
N PRO A 174 5.82 -8.51 -7.82
CA PRO A 174 6.05 -9.40 -8.96
C PRO A 174 5.09 -9.16 -10.13
N GLU A 175 3.91 -8.60 -9.90
CA GLU A 175 2.95 -8.21 -10.96
C GLU A 175 3.49 -7.10 -11.87
N GLY A 176 4.41 -6.30 -11.34
CA GLY A 176 5.09 -5.25 -12.06
C GLY A 176 4.24 -4.01 -12.32
N THR A 177 2.92 -4.03 -12.11
CA THR A 177 1.99 -2.89 -12.23
C THR A 177 0.88 -2.97 -11.18
N ALA A 178 0.32 -1.83 -10.80
CA ALA A 178 -0.86 -1.80 -9.93
C ALA A 178 -2.12 -2.15 -10.74
N HIS A 179 -3.13 -2.76 -10.09
CA HIS A 179 -4.39 -3.17 -10.72
C HIS A 179 -5.59 -3.14 -9.75
N ASP A 180 -6.78 -3.37 -10.31
CA ASP A 180 -8.05 -3.49 -9.56
C ASP A 180 -8.61 -4.93 -9.54
N GLU A 181 -7.84 -5.95 -9.94
CA GLU A 181 -8.32 -7.33 -9.81
C GLU A 181 -8.40 -7.81 -8.33
N ALA A 182 -9.35 -8.71 -8.06
CA ALA A 182 -9.52 -9.35 -6.74
C ALA A 182 -8.61 -10.60 -6.54
N HIS A 183 -7.78 -10.88 -7.53
CA HIS A 183 -6.79 -11.96 -7.58
C HIS A 183 -5.45 -11.40 -8.08
N MET A 184 -4.40 -12.22 -7.96
CA MET A 184 -3.09 -11.87 -8.49
C MET A 184 -3.10 -11.85 -10.01
N ILE A 185 -2.41 -10.89 -10.61
CA ILE A 185 -2.11 -10.95 -12.05
C ILE A 185 -0.78 -11.67 -12.31
N ARG A 186 -0.44 -11.87 -13.57
CA ARG A 186 0.76 -12.62 -13.98
C ARG A 186 2.05 -12.08 -13.36
N PHE A 187 2.87 -12.98 -12.80
CA PHE A 187 4.16 -12.62 -12.19
C PHE A 187 5.24 -12.39 -13.24
N ARG A 188 5.96 -11.29 -13.07
CA ARG A 188 7.23 -10.94 -13.68
C ARG A 188 8.38 -11.46 -12.80
N THR A 189 9.56 -11.57 -13.40
CA THR A 189 10.73 -12.21 -12.77
C THR A 189 11.71 -11.25 -12.09
N GLY A 190 11.40 -9.94 -12.07
CA GLY A 190 12.27 -8.91 -11.50
C GLY A 190 12.70 -9.19 -10.04
N PRO A 191 11.76 -9.45 -9.12
CA PRO A 191 12.11 -9.70 -7.71
C PRO A 191 13.03 -10.91 -7.51
N MET A 192 12.73 -12.02 -8.20
CA MET A 192 13.51 -13.27 -8.15
C MET A 192 14.94 -13.05 -8.66
N ARG A 193 15.12 -12.32 -9.76
CA ARG A 193 16.45 -11.98 -10.28
C ARG A 193 17.25 -11.13 -9.28
N THR A 194 16.59 -10.17 -8.64
CA THR A 194 17.23 -9.28 -7.67
C THR A 194 17.65 -10.02 -6.41
N VAL A 195 16.83 -10.92 -5.87
CA VAL A 195 17.19 -11.66 -4.66
C VAL A 195 18.28 -12.71 -4.93
N LEU A 196 18.28 -13.37 -6.09
CA LEU A 196 19.38 -14.27 -6.51
C LEU A 196 20.70 -13.51 -6.67
N ALA A 197 20.66 -12.32 -7.28
CA ALA A 197 21.84 -11.44 -7.36
C ALA A 197 22.31 -10.99 -5.97
N ALA A 198 21.38 -10.65 -5.08
CA ALA A 198 21.71 -10.27 -3.70
C ALA A 198 22.36 -11.42 -2.94
N ALA A 199 21.86 -12.65 -3.10
CA ALA A 199 22.43 -13.85 -2.50
C ALA A 199 23.85 -14.13 -3.03
N ALA A 200 24.07 -13.99 -4.34
CA ALA A 200 25.41 -14.14 -4.92
C ALA A 200 26.42 -13.13 -4.35
N ILE A 201 26.03 -11.85 -4.22
CA ILE A 201 26.86 -10.80 -3.62
C ILE A 201 27.12 -11.10 -2.14
N ALA A 202 26.08 -11.43 -1.39
CA ALA A 202 26.19 -11.76 0.03
C ALA A 202 27.18 -12.91 0.26
N HIS A 203 27.08 -13.98 -0.54
CA HIS A 203 27.99 -15.12 -0.44
C HIS A 203 29.45 -14.74 -0.72
N VAL A 204 29.71 -13.99 -1.81
CA VAL A 204 31.08 -13.56 -2.17
C VAL A 204 31.70 -12.66 -1.10
N GLU A 205 30.88 -11.83 -0.44
CA GLU A 205 31.32 -10.92 0.62
C GLU A 205 31.30 -11.55 2.03
N GLY A 206 30.93 -12.83 2.17
CA GLY A 206 30.88 -13.50 3.48
C GLY A 206 29.76 -12.99 4.40
N ARG A 207 28.64 -12.54 3.82
CA ARG A 207 27.46 -12.03 4.53
C ARG A 207 26.34 -13.08 4.59
N PRO A 208 25.39 -12.96 5.54
CA PRO A 208 24.20 -13.80 5.57
C PRO A 208 23.40 -13.73 4.26
N LEU A 209 22.97 -14.89 3.76
CA LEU A 209 22.14 -14.95 2.54
C LEU A 209 20.76 -14.33 2.83
N PRO A 210 20.23 -13.50 1.90
CA PRO A 210 18.93 -12.87 2.07
C PRO A 210 17.79 -13.88 1.92
N HIS A 211 16.60 -13.46 2.31
CA HIS A 211 15.38 -14.23 2.11
C HIS A 211 14.37 -13.49 1.22
N LEU A 212 13.45 -14.24 0.63
CA LEU A 212 12.29 -13.75 -0.10
C LEU A 212 11.06 -13.86 0.81
N VAL A 213 10.40 -12.75 1.11
CA VAL A 213 9.29 -12.69 2.06
C VAL A 213 7.98 -12.45 1.31
N PRO A 214 7.04 -13.41 1.27
CA PRO A 214 5.69 -13.16 0.77
C PRO A 214 4.94 -12.26 1.76
N VAL A 215 4.30 -11.21 1.26
CA VAL A 215 3.58 -10.22 2.07
C VAL A 215 2.15 -10.04 1.59
N GLY A 216 1.19 -10.30 2.48
CA GLY A 216 -0.24 -10.00 2.28
C GLY A 216 -0.54 -8.55 2.61
N LEU A 217 -1.11 -7.81 1.65
CA LEU A 217 -1.56 -6.43 1.86
C LEU A 217 -3.09 -6.37 1.86
N HIS A 218 -3.68 -6.11 3.00
CA HIS A 218 -5.14 -6.13 3.14
C HIS A 218 -5.68 -4.77 3.48
N PHE A 219 -6.38 -4.15 2.53
CA PHE A 219 -7.16 -2.94 2.75
C PHE A 219 -8.65 -3.28 2.82
N ARG A 220 -9.39 -2.69 3.76
CA ARG A 220 -10.84 -2.90 3.83
C ARG A 220 -11.51 -2.46 2.53
N VAL A 221 -11.33 -1.18 2.21
CA VAL A 221 -11.65 -0.58 0.90
C VAL A 221 -10.47 0.30 0.51
N ARG A 222 -9.66 -0.15 -0.44
CA ARG A 222 -8.33 0.43 -0.72
C ARG A 222 -8.37 1.90 -1.15
N HIS A 223 -9.42 2.31 -1.86
CA HIS A 223 -9.60 3.66 -2.38
C HIS A 223 -10.35 4.61 -1.42
N HIS A 224 -10.65 4.18 -0.19
CA HIS A 224 -11.27 5.04 0.84
C HIS A 224 -10.22 5.74 1.70
N PHE A 225 -10.46 7.02 1.99
CA PHE A 225 -9.77 7.73 3.07
C PHE A 225 -10.18 7.12 4.42
N ARG A 226 -9.21 6.96 5.33
CA ARG A 226 -9.41 6.32 6.65
C ARG A 226 -9.90 4.88 6.55
N THR A 227 -9.37 4.16 5.58
CA THR A 227 -9.54 2.70 5.48
C THR A 227 -8.69 1.99 6.54
N ASP A 228 -9.07 0.76 6.89
CA ASP A 228 -8.27 -0.13 7.73
C ASP A 228 -7.25 -0.86 6.85
N ALA A 229 -6.01 -0.99 7.33
CA ALA A 229 -4.93 -1.70 6.68
C ALA A 229 -4.34 -2.78 7.61
N HIS A 230 -4.07 -3.94 7.06
CA HIS A 230 -3.36 -5.03 7.73
C HIS A 230 -2.27 -5.58 6.82
N VAL A 231 -1.05 -5.68 7.36
CA VAL A 231 0.13 -6.23 6.66
C VAL A 231 0.47 -7.58 7.28
N GLU A 232 0.38 -8.64 6.49
CA GLU A 232 0.69 -9.99 6.93
C GLU A 232 2.02 -10.44 6.31
N TYR A 233 3.04 -10.64 7.15
CA TYR A 233 4.32 -11.21 6.72
C TYR A 233 4.22 -12.74 6.78
N GLY A 234 4.29 -13.37 5.61
CA GLY A 234 4.28 -14.83 5.47
C GLY A 234 5.62 -15.47 5.82
N GLU A 235 5.67 -16.80 5.71
CA GLU A 235 6.90 -17.57 5.96
C GLU A 235 7.99 -17.19 4.96
N PRO A 236 9.19 -16.76 5.41
CA PRO A 236 10.30 -16.46 4.53
C PRO A 236 10.72 -17.68 3.70
N ILE A 237 11.00 -17.45 2.43
CA ILE A 237 11.63 -18.44 1.53
C ILE A 237 13.13 -18.14 1.55
N PRO A 238 13.96 -18.98 2.21
CA PRO A 238 15.39 -18.79 2.20
C PRO A 238 15.93 -18.97 0.77
N VAL A 239 16.95 -18.18 0.42
CA VAL A 239 17.75 -18.43 -0.78
C VAL A 239 19.00 -19.16 -0.32
N GLU A 240 19.10 -20.44 -0.67
CA GLU A 240 20.23 -21.29 -0.30
C GLU A 240 21.37 -21.13 -1.31
N LEU A 241 22.59 -21.53 -0.92
CA LEU A 241 23.76 -21.47 -1.80
C LEU A 241 23.55 -22.29 -3.09
N GLY A 242 22.83 -23.42 -2.99
CA GLY A 242 22.49 -24.26 -4.13
C GLY A 242 21.55 -23.61 -5.15
N ASP A 243 20.80 -22.58 -4.74
CA ASP A 243 19.91 -21.83 -5.63
C ASP A 243 20.67 -20.80 -6.48
N ILE A 244 21.93 -20.50 -6.12
CA ILE A 244 22.75 -19.48 -6.76
C ILE A 244 23.43 -20.07 -8.01
N PRO A 245 23.14 -19.55 -9.22
CA PRO A 245 23.76 -20.04 -10.44
C PRO A 245 25.28 -19.83 -10.46
N ALA A 246 26.03 -20.83 -10.90
CA ALA A 246 27.50 -20.78 -10.94
C ALA A 246 28.03 -19.61 -11.78
N ASP A 247 27.41 -19.33 -12.93
CA ASP A 247 27.80 -18.22 -13.81
C ASP A 247 27.57 -16.85 -13.16
N LEU A 248 26.46 -16.70 -12.45
CA LEU A 248 26.16 -15.49 -11.67
C LEU A 248 27.22 -15.30 -10.58
N LEU A 249 27.53 -16.37 -9.85
CA LEU A 249 28.54 -16.32 -8.80
C LEU A 249 29.94 -15.98 -9.35
N ALA A 250 30.30 -16.57 -10.49
CA ALA A 250 31.58 -16.30 -11.15
C ALA A 250 31.67 -14.85 -11.67
N ALA A 251 30.58 -14.31 -12.22
CA ALA A 251 30.52 -12.92 -12.66
C ALA A 251 30.65 -11.96 -11.48
N VAL A 252 29.90 -12.18 -10.40
CA VAL A 252 29.95 -11.33 -9.20
C VAL A 252 31.36 -11.32 -8.58
N LYS A 253 32.06 -12.47 -8.53
CA LYS A 253 33.46 -12.54 -8.09
C LYS A 253 34.42 -11.67 -8.90
N ARG A 254 34.11 -11.44 -10.18
CA ARG A 254 34.89 -10.56 -11.07
C ARG A 254 34.41 -9.11 -11.06
N ASN A 255 33.53 -8.73 -10.12
CA ASN A 255 32.81 -7.45 -10.12
C ASN A 255 32.02 -7.20 -11.41
N ASP A 256 31.60 -8.27 -12.07
CA ASP A 256 30.81 -8.28 -13.29
C ASP A 256 29.38 -8.78 -13.00
N TRP A 257 28.50 -8.68 -13.99
CA TRP A 257 27.11 -9.11 -13.87
C TRP A 257 26.75 -10.11 -14.95
N SER A 258 26.20 -11.25 -14.52
CA SER A 258 25.53 -12.21 -15.39
C SER A 258 24.07 -12.29 -15.00
N GLU A 259 23.20 -12.43 -16.00
CA GLU A 259 21.78 -12.62 -15.76
C GLU A 259 21.54 -14.03 -15.18
N PRO A 260 20.79 -14.18 -14.07
CA PRO A 260 20.46 -15.50 -13.56
C PRO A 260 19.68 -16.31 -14.62
N PRO A 261 19.95 -17.62 -14.79
CA PRO A 261 19.25 -18.47 -15.75
C PRO A 261 17.74 -18.46 -15.52
N VAL A 262 17.00 -18.60 -16.62
CA VAL A 262 15.52 -18.57 -16.61
C VAL A 262 14.95 -19.65 -15.69
N GLU A 263 15.58 -20.82 -15.64
CA GLU A 263 15.18 -21.96 -14.83
C GLU A 263 15.20 -21.63 -13.34
N SER A 264 16.33 -21.15 -12.79
CA SER A 264 16.46 -20.78 -11.37
C SER A 264 15.48 -19.67 -10.97
N VAL A 265 15.32 -18.68 -11.84
CA VAL A 265 14.40 -17.56 -11.61
C VAL A 265 12.94 -18.01 -11.62
N THR A 266 12.62 -18.97 -12.49
CA THR A 266 11.27 -19.54 -12.63
C THR A 266 10.96 -20.46 -11.46
N ALA A 267 11.89 -21.31 -11.04
CA ALA A 267 11.72 -22.16 -9.85
C ALA A 267 11.41 -21.34 -8.59
N LEU A 268 12.15 -20.23 -8.37
CA LEU A 268 11.90 -19.35 -7.23
C LEU A 268 10.57 -18.60 -7.35
N ARG A 269 10.17 -18.20 -8.56
CA ARG A 269 8.84 -17.61 -8.82
C ARG A 269 7.75 -18.61 -8.46
N ASP A 270 7.87 -19.84 -8.95
CA ASP A 270 6.86 -20.88 -8.79
C ASP A 270 6.75 -21.33 -7.32
N THR A 271 7.84 -21.20 -6.56
CA THR A 271 7.82 -21.35 -5.09
C THR A 271 7.09 -20.19 -4.39
N LEU A 272 7.28 -18.95 -4.86
CA LEU A 272 6.65 -17.75 -4.29
C LEU A 272 5.14 -17.69 -4.59
N THR A 273 4.74 -18.02 -5.80
CA THR A 273 3.38 -17.84 -6.32
C THR A 273 2.27 -18.40 -5.41
N PRO A 274 2.26 -19.69 -5.04
CA PRO A 274 1.18 -20.25 -4.20
C PRO A 274 1.17 -19.63 -2.80
N LYS A 275 2.36 -19.39 -2.22
CA LYS A 275 2.51 -18.75 -0.90
C LYS A 275 1.92 -17.33 -0.91
N LEU A 276 2.21 -16.54 -1.95
CA LEU A 276 1.71 -15.18 -2.07
C LEU A 276 0.21 -15.14 -2.39
N ARG A 277 -0.28 -16.00 -3.30
CA ARG A 277 -1.73 -16.11 -3.60
C ARG A 277 -2.56 -16.39 -2.36
N ARG A 278 -2.08 -17.27 -1.47
CA ARG A 278 -2.77 -17.58 -0.20
C ARG A 278 -2.96 -16.35 0.70
N LEU A 279 -2.02 -15.40 0.64
CA LEU A 279 -2.01 -14.16 1.40
C LEU A 279 -2.84 -13.03 0.75
N THR A 280 -3.47 -13.26 -0.40
CA THR A 280 -4.43 -12.31 -0.99
C THR A 280 -5.86 -12.83 -0.84
N PRO A 281 -6.90 -12.09 -1.26
CA PRO A 281 -8.25 -12.65 -1.34
C PRO A 281 -8.30 -13.86 -2.27
N ASP A 282 -7.57 -13.84 -3.40
CA ASP A 282 -7.57 -14.88 -4.44
C ASP A 282 -9.01 -15.16 -4.90
N LEU A 283 -9.72 -14.15 -5.43
CA LEU A 283 -11.12 -14.27 -5.83
C LEU A 283 -11.34 -13.80 -7.27
N ALA A 284 -12.35 -14.33 -7.94
CA ALA A 284 -12.67 -13.93 -9.30
C ALA A 284 -13.11 -12.47 -9.35
N THR A 285 -13.86 -12.00 -8.33
CA THR A 285 -14.36 -10.61 -8.28
C THR A 285 -14.36 -10.01 -6.87
N TRP A 286 -14.45 -8.67 -6.79
CA TRP A 286 -14.65 -7.97 -5.51
C TRP A 286 -16.03 -8.23 -4.89
N ASP A 287 -17.03 -8.61 -5.69
CA ASP A 287 -18.35 -9.02 -5.19
C ASP A 287 -18.23 -10.32 -4.40
N GLU A 288 -17.48 -11.29 -4.89
CA GLU A 288 -17.21 -12.51 -4.15
C GLU A 288 -16.54 -12.22 -2.81
N ARG A 289 -15.59 -11.27 -2.78
CA ARG A 289 -14.96 -10.85 -1.53
C ARG A 289 -15.98 -10.29 -0.54
N ARG A 290 -16.92 -9.46 -1.01
CA ARG A 290 -17.98 -8.91 -0.16
C ARG A 290 -18.90 -10.00 0.39
N ALA A 291 -19.34 -10.92 -0.49
CA ALA A 291 -20.15 -12.08 -0.12
C ALA A 291 -19.44 -12.93 0.95
N LEU A 292 -18.15 -13.21 0.75
CA LEU A 292 -17.32 -13.98 1.66
C LEU A 292 -17.18 -13.32 3.04
N HIS A 293 -16.96 -12.01 3.09
CA HIS A 293 -16.94 -11.29 4.36
C HIS A 293 -18.32 -11.28 5.04
N ALA A 294 -19.43 -11.17 4.30
CA ALA A 294 -20.77 -11.26 4.86
C ALA A 294 -21.03 -12.65 5.47
N LEU A 295 -20.67 -13.71 4.74
CA LEU A 295 -20.73 -15.10 5.20
C LEU A 295 -19.93 -15.30 6.49
N ALA A 296 -18.67 -14.83 6.51
CA ALA A 296 -17.78 -14.92 7.66
C ALA A 296 -18.33 -14.19 8.89
N HIS A 297 -18.92 -13.00 8.71
CA HIS A 297 -19.60 -12.29 9.80
C HIS A 297 -20.80 -13.09 10.31
N VAL A 298 -21.66 -13.62 9.44
CA VAL A 298 -22.85 -14.39 9.86
C VAL A 298 -22.45 -15.67 10.61
N ARG A 299 -21.51 -16.46 10.09
CA ARG A 299 -21.00 -17.67 10.75
C ARG A 299 -20.36 -17.36 12.11
N ALA A 300 -19.50 -16.36 12.18
CA ALA A 300 -18.90 -15.94 13.46
C ALA A 300 -19.98 -15.54 14.50
N ARG A 301 -21.05 -14.85 14.08
CA ARG A 301 -22.16 -14.50 14.98
C ARG A 301 -22.99 -15.70 15.44
N ARG A 302 -23.21 -16.71 14.58
CA ARG A 302 -23.85 -17.98 14.98
C ARG A 302 -23.05 -18.69 16.07
N GLU A 303 -21.72 -18.62 15.99
CA GLU A 303 -20.78 -19.12 16.99
C GLU A 303 -20.61 -18.19 18.22
N GLN A 304 -21.43 -17.13 18.34
CA GLN A 304 -21.32 -16.12 19.40
C GLN A 304 -19.95 -15.41 19.48
N ARG A 305 -19.22 -15.40 18.37
CA ARG A 305 -17.89 -14.82 18.24
C ARG A 305 -17.96 -13.46 17.53
N ALA A 306 -17.22 -12.49 18.05
CA ALA A 306 -17.08 -11.18 17.41
C ALA A 306 -15.83 -11.12 16.53
N LEU A 307 -15.91 -10.33 15.46
CA LEU A 307 -14.76 -9.94 14.64
C LEU A 307 -14.50 -8.44 14.89
N PRO A 308 -13.71 -8.08 15.93
CA PRO A 308 -13.60 -6.70 16.41
C PRO A 308 -12.71 -5.79 15.55
N ASP A 309 -11.80 -6.38 14.77
CA ASP A 309 -10.79 -5.66 14.01
C ASP A 309 -10.65 -6.21 12.59
N TRP A 310 -9.92 -5.47 11.75
CA TRP A 310 -9.78 -5.82 10.34
C TRP A 310 -9.05 -7.16 10.13
N ARG A 311 -8.05 -7.48 10.97
CA ARG A 311 -7.32 -8.75 10.92
C ARG A 311 -8.27 -9.94 11.13
N SER A 312 -9.10 -9.89 12.16
CA SER A 312 -10.06 -10.96 12.47
C SER A 312 -11.07 -11.19 11.33
N GLU A 313 -11.48 -10.12 10.63
CA GLU A 313 -12.35 -10.23 9.46
C GLU A 313 -11.66 -10.85 8.24
N ILE A 314 -10.38 -10.55 8.02
CA ILE A 314 -9.58 -11.18 6.94
C ILE A 314 -9.43 -12.67 7.23
N MET A 315 -9.05 -13.04 8.45
CA MET A 315 -8.83 -14.44 8.82
C MET A 315 -10.12 -15.26 8.72
N ALA A 316 -11.24 -14.71 9.17
CA ALA A 316 -12.53 -15.37 9.04
C ALA A 316 -12.95 -15.55 7.58
N ALA A 317 -12.82 -14.50 6.75
CA ALA A 317 -13.13 -14.62 5.32
C ALA A 317 -12.19 -15.61 4.61
N ARG A 318 -10.89 -15.61 4.95
CA ARG A 318 -9.93 -16.57 4.42
C ARG A 318 -10.32 -18.01 4.76
N ALA A 319 -10.75 -18.27 5.99
CA ALA A 319 -11.21 -19.60 6.40
C ALA A 319 -12.44 -20.04 5.59
N GLU A 320 -13.40 -19.14 5.33
CA GLU A 320 -14.54 -19.45 4.44
C GLU A 320 -14.10 -19.76 3.01
N ARG A 321 -13.14 -19.00 2.46
CA ARG A 321 -12.61 -19.29 1.12
C ARG A 321 -11.92 -20.63 1.08
N ASP A 322 -11.07 -20.91 2.06
CA ASP A 322 -10.31 -22.15 2.13
C ASP A 322 -11.24 -23.37 2.33
N ALA A 323 -12.39 -23.20 2.98
CA ALA A 323 -13.43 -24.23 3.08
C ALA A 323 -14.23 -24.43 1.79
N LEU A 324 -14.51 -23.36 1.04
CA LEU A 324 -15.25 -23.41 -0.23
C LEU A 324 -14.38 -23.82 -1.42
N ARG A 325 -13.08 -23.53 -1.34
CA ARG A 325 -12.07 -23.89 -2.33
C ARG A 325 -10.78 -24.29 -1.60
N PRO A 326 -10.68 -25.57 -1.19
CA PRO A 326 -9.49 -26.16 -0.60
C PRO A 326 -8.24 -25.98 -1.47
N GLU A 327 -7.07 -26.28 -0.92
CA GLU A 327 -5.81 -26.09 -1.64
C GLU A 327 -5.68 -27.05 -2.82
N GLU A 328 -6.21 -28.28 -2.71
CA GLU A 328 -6.16 -29.28 -3.78
C GLU A 328 -6.97 -28.89 -5.02
N ASP A 329 -8.04 -28.10 -4.83
CA ASP A 329 -8.94 -27.66 -5.90
C ASP A 329 -8.46 -26.38 -6.59
N ARG A 330 -7.31 -25.82 -6.16
CA ARG A 330 -6.78 -24.58 -6.75
C ARG A 330 -5.89 -24.91 -7.94
N ASP A 331 -6.37 -24.49 -9.10
CA ASP A 331 -5.51 -24.40 -10.27
C ASP A 331 -4.46 -23.30 -10.06
N VAL A 332 -3.22 -23.74 -9.79
CA VAL A 332 -2.05 -22.89 -9.59
C VAL A 332 -1.62 -22.16 -10.86
N ASP A 333 -1.94 -22.73 -12.03
CA ASP A 333 -1.62 -22.16 -13.34
C ASP A 333 -2.68 -21.16 -13.82
N ALA A 334 -3.93 -21.30 -13.35
CA ALA A 334 -4.98 -20.33 -13.61
C ALA A 334 -4.71 -19.00 -12.90
N ILE A 335 -4.59 -17.93 -13.69
CA ILE A 335 -4.46 -16.55 -13.20
C ILE A 335 -5.74 -16.12 -12.47
N VAL A 336 -6.89 -16.33 -13.13
CA VAL A 336 -8.20 -16.03 -12.56
C VAL A 336 -8.68 -17.26 -11.79
N PRO A 337 -8.92 -17.18 -10.48
CA PRO A 337 -9.42 -18.30 -9.71
C PRO A 337 -10.83 -18.71 -10.16
N ALA A 338 -11.16 -19.99 -10.04
CA ALA A 338 -12.52 -20.47 -10.28
C ALA A 338 -13.51 -19.76 -9.33
N PRO A 339 -14.67 -19.29 -9.83
CA PRO A 339 -15.66 -18.62 -8.99
C PRO A 339 -16.11 -19.49 -7.81
N LEU A 340 -16.33 -18.85 -6.65
CA LEU A 340 -16.85 -19.56 -5.50
C LEU A 340 -18.33 -19.89 -5.72
N SER A 341 -18.73 -21.11 -5.38
CA SER A 341 -20.12 -21.54 -5.50
C SER A 341 -20.49 -22.50 -4.40
N SER A 342 -21.47 -22.11 -3.60
CA SER A 342 -22.21 -22.98 -2.70
C SER A 342 -23.56 -22.32 -2.39
N PRO A 343 -24.58 -23.09 -1.97
CA PRO A 343 -25.84 -22.50 -1.53
C PRO A 343 -25.65 -21.38 -0.50
N ALA A 344 -24.77 -21.59 0.49
CA ALA A 344 -24.48 -20.61 1.53
C ALA A 344 -23.80 -19.35 0.97
N PHE A 345 -22.90 -19.51 0.01
CA PHE A 345 -22.22 -18.40 -0.63
C PHE A 345 -23.20 -17.52 -1.45
N HIS A 346 -24.10 -18.14 -2.22
CA HIS A 346 -25.11 -17.40 -3.00
C HIS A 346 -26.09 -16.64 -2.10
N ALA A 347 -26.51 -17.24 -0.98
CA ALA A 347 -27.34 -16.55 0.01
C ALA A 347 -26.58 -15.38 0.67
N ALA A 348 -25.29 -15.56 0.96
CA ALA A 348 -24.45 -14.48 1.50
C ALA A 348 -24.18 -13.35 0.49
N ASP A 349 -24.07 -13.66 -0.81
CA ASP A 349 -23.95 -12.65 -1.87
C ASP A 349 -25.20 -11.76 -1.94
N ALA A 350 -26.40 -12.32 -1.82
CA ALA A 350 -27.63 -11.53 -1.75
C ALA A 350 -27.61 -10.53 -0.58
N VAL A 351 -27.22 -11.00 0.62
CA VAL A 351 -27.04 -10.16 1.82
C VAL A 351 -25.99 -9.07 1.58
N ALA A 352 -24.84 -9.44 1.01
CA ALA A 352 -23.73 -8.53 0.76
C ALA A 352 -24.09 -7.44 -0.25
N ARG A 353 -24.76 -7.78 -1.36
CA ARG A 353 -25.25 -6.81 -2.35
C ARG A 353 -26.24 -5.83 -1.74
N ARG A 354 -27.17 -6.29 -0.91
CA ARG A 354 -28.13 -5.40 -0.23
C ARG A 354 -27.41 -4.41 0.68
N LEU A 355 -26.42 -4.86 1.44
CA LEU A 355 -25.60 -3.98 2.28
C LEU A 355 -24.82 -2.97 1.44
N GLU A 356 -24.15 -3.42 0.37
CA GLU A 356 -23.30 -2.60 -0.49
C GLU A 356 -24.08 -1.45 -1.16
N VAL A 357 -25.26 -1.73 -1.72
CA VAL A 357 -26.13 -0.71 -2.35
C VAL A 357 -26.51 0.40 -1.35
N HIS A 358 -26.52 0.09 -0.06
CA HIS A 358 -26.80 1.05 1.01
C HIS A 358 -25.54 1.63 1.67
N GLY A 359 -24.35 1.29 1.17
CA GLY A 359 -23.05 1.70 1.69
C GLY A 359 -22.76 1.14 3.09
N LEU A 360 -23.15 -0.12 3.31
CA LEU A 360 -22.93 -0.91 4.53
C LEU A 360 -22.14 -2.16 4.17
N ASP A 361 -21.58 -2.83 5.19
CA ASP A 361 -20.86 -4.10 5.02
C ASP A 361 -21.22 -5.10 6.15
N GLY A 362 -20.57 -6.28 6.14
CA GLY A 362 -20.85 -7.34 7.12
C GLY A 362 -20.76 -6.92 8.58
N ARG A 363 -19.99 -5.86 8.92
CA ARG A 363 -19.90 -5.33 10.30
C ARG A 363 -21.19 -4.66 10.77
N ASP A 364 -22.11 -4.37 9.87
CA ASP A 364 -23.39 -3.74 10.17
C ASP A 364 -24.49 -4.75 10.55
N ILE A 365 -24.19 -6.04 10.45
CA ILE A 365 -25.01 -7.14 10.97
C ILE A 365 -24.95 -7.12 12.51
N ASP A 366 -26.09 -7.41 13.15
CA ASP A 366 -26.19 -7.46 14.61
C ASP A 366 -25.51 -8.70 15.23
N ALA A 367 -25.42 -8.72 16.56
CA ALA A 367 -24.74 -9.80 17.28
C ALA A 367 -25.42 -11.17 17.13
N LYS A 368 -26.70 -11.21 16.72
CA LYS A 368 -27.49 -12.43 16.55
C LYS A 368 -27.56 -12.88 15.08
N ALA A 369 -26.93 -12.14 14.17
CA ALA A 369 -27.10 -12.27 12.73
C ALA A 369 -28.58 -12.29 12.29
N SER A 370 -29.44 -11.56 13.00
CA SER A 370 -30.89 -11.51 12.76
C SER A 370 -31.35 -10.23 12.07
N GLY A 371 -30.44 -9.27 11.92
CA GLY A 371 -30.74 -7.96 11.34
C GLY A 371 -29.57 -7.00 11.45
N LEU A 372 -29.88 -5.70 11.42
CA LEU A 372 -28.87 -4.64 11.48
C LEU A 372 -28.62 -4.19 12.92
N ARG A 373 -27.34 -4.04 13.27
CA ARG A 373 -26.96 -3.48 14.57
C ARG A 373 -27.49 -2.05 14.75
N ARG A 374 -27.82 -1.70 15.99
CA ARG A 374 -28.19 -0.33 16.36
C ARG A 374 -26.94 0.51 16.63
N THR A 375 -27.00 1.78 16.30
CA THR A 375 -25.96 2.73 16.71
C THR A 375 -26.10 2.96 18.21
N SER A 376 -25.03 2.69 18.95
CA SER A 376 -24.98 3.00 20.39
C SER A 376 -25.06 4.52 20.60
N PRO A 377 -25.90 5.02 21.54
CA PRO A 377 -25.92 6.44 21.90
C PRO A 377 -24.55 6.96 22.32
N MET A 378 -23.77 6.16 23.06
CA MET A 378 -22.41 6.51 23.47
C MET A 378 -21.46 6.64 22.27
N ALA A 379 -21.58 5.76 21.27
CA ALA A 379 -20.79 5.86 20.05
C ALA A 379 -21.16 7.10 19.22
N ALA A 380 -22.45 7.47 19.19
CA ALA A 380 -22.91 8.70 18.54
C ALA A 380 -22.44 9.96 19.27
N ALA A 381 -22.55 10.00 20.60
CA ALA A 381 -22.05 11.11 21.42
C ALA A 381 -20.53 11.28 21.26
N GLY A 382 -19.77 10.18 21.32
CA GLY A 382 -18.33 10.19 21.06
C GLY A 382 -18.00 10.67 19.64
N ALA A 383 -18.76 10.25 18.63
CA ALA A 383 -18.58 10.74 17.26
C ALA A 383 -18.86 12.25 17.12
N MET A 384 -19.91 12.76 17.78
CA MET A 384 -20.21 14.20 17.84
C MET A 384 -19.11 14.97 18.55
N ALA A 385 -18.60 14.46 19.67
CA ALA A 385 -17.51 15.09 20.41
C ALA A 385 -16.26 15.26 19.54
N ARG A 386 -15.89 14.27 18.73
CA ARG A 386 -14.77 14.37 17.78
C ARG A 386 -14.94 15.52 16.79
N ILE A 387 -16.15 15.69 16.27
CA ILE A 387 -16.46 16.77 15.33
C ILE A 387 -16.38 18.12 16.03
N VAL A 388 -16.98 18.25 17.23
CA VAL A 388 -16.97 19.49 18.02
C VAL A 388 -15.54 19.89 18.41
N LEU A 389 -14.72 18.94 18.85
CA LEU A 389 -13.32 19.17 19.21
C LEU A 389 -12.46 19.64 18.02
N PHE A 390 -12.85 19.30 16.79
CA PHE A 390 -12.18 19.78 15.59
C PHE A 390 -12.58 21.22 15.19
N LEU A 391 -13.78 21.70 15.56
CA LEU A 391 -14.27 23.01 15.12
C LEU A 391 -13.32 24.18 15.41
N PRO A 392 -12.67 24.29 16.59
CA PRO A 392 -11.71 25.36 16.85
C PRO A 392 -10.46 25.29 15.94
N LEU A 393 -10.09 24.09 15.47
CA LEU A 393 -8.95 23.89 14.57
C LEU A 393 -9.34 24.00 13.09
N LEU A 394 -10.63 24.15 12.76
CA LEU A 394 -11.10 24.25 11.38
C LEU A 394 -10.45 25.43 10.62
N PRO A 395 -10.33 26.65 11.15
CA PRO A 395 -9.67 27.75 10.44
C PRO A 395 -8.20 27.42 10.13
N VAL A 396 -7.50 26.85 11.11
CA VAL A 396 -6.10 26.43 10.93
C VAL A 396 -5.99 25.31 9.89
N PHE A 397 -6.90 24.33 9.91
CA PHE A 397 -6.96 23.28 8.91
C PHE A 397 -7.22 23.83 7.51
N LEU A 398 -8.17 24.76 7.35
CA LEU A 398 -8.47 25.35 6.05
C LEU A 398 -7.26 26.11 5.48
N LEU A 399 -6.53 26.85 6.32
CA LEU A 399 -5.32 27.57 5.92
C LEU A 399 -4.15 26.62 5.59
N SER A 400 -3.88 25.64 6.45
CA SER A 400 -2.68 24.78 6.35
C SER A 400 -2.86 23.54 5.47
N MET A 401 -4.07 22.98 5.43
CA MET A 401 -4.39 21.70 4.79
C MET A 401 -5.51 21.81 3.75
N GLY A 402 -6.30 22.88 3.72
CA GLY A 402 -7.50 22.98 2.89
C GLY A 402 -7.21 22.89 1.39
N ILE A 403 -6.25 23.67 0.91
CA ILE A 403 -5.86 23.68 -0.52
C ILE A 403 -5.38 22.30 -0.96
N GLN A 404 -4.41 21.72 -0.26
CA GLN A 404 -3.84 20.42 -0.62
C GLN A 404 -4.81 19.26 -0.47
N SER A 405 -5.68 19.26 0.54
CA SER A 405 -6.70 18.22 0.71
C SER A 405 -7.72 18.29 -0.44
N THR A 406 -8.07 19.51 -0.87
CA THR A 406 -8.97 19.74 -2.01
C THR A 406 -8.33 19.28 -3.32
N LEU A 407 -7.07 19.66 -3.57
CA LEU A 407 -6.33 19.23 -4.75
C LEU A 407 -6.15 17.70 -4.78
N GLY A 408 -5.83 17.10 -3.64
CA GLY A 408 -5.75 15.65 -3.49
C GLY A 408 -7.07 14.98 -3.83
N PHE A 409 -8.18 15.47 -3.28
CA PHE A 409 -9.52 14.94 -3.55
C PHE A 409 -9.92 15.08 -5.02
N VAL A 410 -9.73 16.25 -5.62
CA VAL A 410 -10.07 16.51 -7.02
C VAL A 410 -9.25 15.61 -7.93
N LYS A 411 -7.92 15.56 -7.76
CA LYS A 411 -7.06 14.73 -8.62
C LYS A 411 -7.23 13.24 -8.39
N GLY A 412 -7.47 12.81 -7.15
CA GLY A 412 -7.77 11.41 -6.86
C GLY A 412 -9.06 10.92 -7.51
N ASN A 413 -10.04 11.80 -7.73
CA ASN A 413 -11.31 11.46 -8.38
C ASN A 413 -11.30 11.68 -9.91
N SER A 414 -10.30 12.37 -10.44
CA SER A 414 -10.22 12.76 -11.86
C SER A 414 -9.01 12.12 -12.58
N THR A 415 -8.40 11.10 -12.00
CA THR A 415 -7.20 10.47 -12.54
C THR A 415 -7.53 9.44 -13.62
N ASP A 416 -6.65 9.36 -14.61
CA ASP A 416 -6.61 8.34 -15.67
C ASP A 416 -5.86 7.06 -15.22
N GLU A 417 -5.23 7.06 -14.04
CA GLU A 417 -4.44 5.94 -13.50
C GLU A 417 -5.28 4.88 -12.77
N GLY A 418 -6.61 4.98 -12.78
CA GLY A 418 -7.51 3.98 -12.16
C GLY A 418 -7.89 4.27 -10.70
N VAL A 419 -8.78 3.43 -10.14
CA VAL A 419 -9.32 3.58 -8.78
C VAL A 419 -8.26 3.29 -7.71
N ASP A 420 -7.29 2.44 -8.02
CA ASP A 420 -6.12 2.09 -7.21
C ASP A 420 -5.16 3.27 -6.98
N ALA A 421 -5.13 4.26 -7.88
CA ALA A 421 -4.30 5.46 -7.73
C ALA A 421 -4.93 6.55 -6.84
N ARG A 422 -6.24 6.51 -6.56
CA ARG A 422 -6.98 7.58 -5.85
C ARG A 422 -6.34 7.98 -4.52
N THR A 423 -6.08 7.01 -3.67
CA THR A 423 -5.47 7.17 -2.35
C THR A 423 -4.00 7.58 -2.44
N THR A 424 -3.31 7.20 -3.51
CA THR A 424 -1.97 7.70 -3.81
C THR A 424 -1.97 9.21 -4.00
N TYR A 425 -2.95 9.80 -4.72
CA TYR A 425 -3.05 11.26 -4.82
C TYR A 425 -3.31 11.91 -3.47
N HIS A 426 -4.24 11.39 -2.67
CA HIS A 426 -4.48 11.92 -1.32
C HIS A 426 -3.19 11.95 -0.49
N PHE A 427 -2.43 10.86 -0.51
CA PHE A 427 -1.17 10.75 0.20
C PHE A 427 -0.09 11.70 -0.33
N VAL A 428 0.13 11.73 -1.65
CA VAL A 428 1.16 12.57 -2.29
C VAL A 428 0.88 14.05 -2.05
N PHE A 429 -0.36 14.50 -2.17
CA PHE A 429 -0.71 15.89 -1.87
C PHE A 429 -0.57 16.19 -0.37
N ALA A 430 -1.02 15.28 0.51
CA ALA A 430 -0.82 15.47 1.95
C ALA A 430 0.66 15.56 2.35
N LEU A 431 1.54 14.79 1.70
CA LEU A 431 2.97 14.76 2.00
C LEU A 431 3.74 15.93 1.36
N PHE A 432 3.60 16.15 0.05
CA PHE A 432 4.46 17.10 -0.67
C PHE A 432 3.88 18.49 -0.79
N ALA A 433 2.55 18.64 -0.85
CA ALA A 433 1.97 19.98 -0.86
C ALA A 433 2.12 20.63 0.52
N SER A 434 2.04 19.86 1.62
CA SER A 434 2.29 20.40 2.97
C SER A 434 3.69 20.98 3.11
N MET A 435 4.70 20.36 2.48
CA MET A 435 6.07 20.88 2.48
C MET A 435 6.22 22.26 1.82
N ILE A 436 5.29 22.65 0.95
CA ILE A 436 5.31 23.94 0.26
C ILE A 436 4.35 24.92 0.94
N VAL A 437 3.12 24.47 1.19
CA VAL A 437 2.06 25.29 1.75
C VAL A 437 2.37 25.67 3.19
N TRP A 438 2.90 24.75 4.01
CA TRP A 438 3.11 25.02 5.44
C TRP A 438 4.13 26.13 5.70
N PRO A 439 5.33 26.15 5.07
CA PRO A 439 6.26 27.27 5.25
C PRO A 439 5.68 28.61 4.80
N ILE A 440 4.91 28.64 3.71
CA ILE A 440 4.28 29.88 3.20
C ILE A 440 3.24 30.39 4.20
N VAL A 441 2.34 29.52 4.64
CA VAL A 441 1.28 29.86 5.61
C VAL A 441 1.89 30.23 6.96
N ALA A 442 2.88 29.48 7.44
CA ALA A 442 3.58 29.77 8.69
C ALA A 442 4.32 31.11 8.62
N GLY A 443 5.02 31.39 7.52
CA GLY A 443 5.70 32.65 7.29
C GLY A 443 4.73 33.82 7.25
N GLY A 444 3.60 33.69 6.54
CA GLY A 444 2.55 34.71 6.48
C GLY A 444 1.92 35.01 7.83
N LEU A 445 1.57 33.97 8.60
CA LEU A 445 1.01 34.12 9.95
C LEU A 445 2.02 34.73 10.92
N THR A 446 3.29 34.35 10.81
CA THR A 446 4.37 34.90 11.65
C THR A 446 4.60 36.37 11.34
N ALA A 447 4.68 36.73 10.06
CA ALA A 447 4.84 38.11 9.64
C ALA A 447 3.65 38.97 10.09
N ALA A 448 2.42 38.49 9.90
CA ALA A 448 1.22 39.19 10.36
C ALA A 448 1.22 39.39 11.88
N SER A 449 1.66 38.39 12.65
CA SER A 449 1.74 38.49 14.11
C SER A 449 2.85 39.43 14.57
N TYR A 450 4.00 39.40 13.90
CA TYR A 450 5.13 40.27 14.20
C TYR A 450 4.83 41.73 13.90
N PHE A 451 4.42 42.05 12.66
CA PHE A 451 4.11 43.42 12.25
C PHE A 451 2.80 43.96 12.86
N GLY A 452 1.92 43.07 13.32
CA GLY A 452 0.71 43.44 14.06
C GLY A 452 0.93 43.69 15.55
N GLY A 453 2.17 43.63 16.04
CA GLY A 453 2.51 43.92 17.44
C GLY A 453 2.15 42.80 18.44
N LEU A 454 1.60 41.67 17.97
CA LEU A 454 1.16 40.55 18.85
C LEU A 454 2.32 39.87 19.58
N LEU A 455 3.54 40.03 19.09
CA LEU A 455 4.76 39.44 19.66
C LEU A 455 5.58 40.42 20.51
N GLU A 456 5.25 41.72 20.50
CA GLU A 456 5.94 42.75 21.28
C GLU A 456 5.93 42.49 22.80
N PRO A 457 4.83 41.99 23.42
CA PRO A 457 4.81 41.72 24.86
C PRO A 457 5.84 40.69 25.34
N SER A 458 6.49 39.95 24.42
CA SER A 458 7.54 38.99 24.76
C SER A 458 8.85 39.65 25.24
N GLY A 459 9.07 40.93 24.93
CA GLY A 459 10.33 41.64 25.17
C GLY A 459 11.49 41.23 24.25
N VAL A 460 11.32 40.16 23.46
CA VAL A 460 12.27 39.63 22.46
C VAL A 460 11.51 39.20 21.19
N PRO A 461 10.84 40.15 20.49
CA PRO A 461 9.86 39.84 19.44
C PRO A 461 10.44 39.04 18.27
N GLU A 462 11.72 39.21 17.94
CA GLU A 462 12.40 38.44 16.88
C GLU A 462 12.52 36.96 17.26
N LEU A 463 12.93 36.67 18.50
CA LEU A 463 13.02 35.29 18.99
C LEU A 463 11.62 34.67 19.14
N ALA A 464 10.64 35.47 19.58
CA ALA A 464 9.25 35.05 19.64
C ALA A 464 8.68 34.73 18.25
N ALA A 465 9.06 35.47 17.21
CA ALA A 465 8.66 35.19 15.83
C ALA A 465 9.23 33.86 15.33
N VAL A 466 10.51 33.58 15.60
CA VAL A 466 11.12 32.28 15.26
C VAL A 466 10.43 31.14 15.99
N GLY A 467 10.17 31.30 17.29
CA GLY A 467 9.44 30.32 18.10
C GLY A 467 8.04 30.07 17.56
N PHE A 468 7.29 31.14 17.26
CA PHE A 468 5.95 31.06 16.70
C PHE A 468 5.92 30.35 15.34
N PHE A 469 6.83 30.70 14.43
CA PHE A 469 6.97 30.05 13.13
C PHE A 469 7.15 28.54 13.27
N LEU A 470 8.07 28.11 14.14
CA LEU A 470 8.34 26.69 14.37
C LEU A 470 7.16 25.96 15.03
N LEU A 471 6.44 26.64 15.93
CA LEU A 471 5.31 26.06 16.67
C LEU A 471 4.07 25.84 15.78
N LEU A 472 3.94 26.56 14.67
CA LEU A 472 2.85 26.37 13.70
C LEU A 472 2.89 24.98 13.03
N PHE A 473 4.07 24.39 12.82
CA PHE A 473 4.18 23.08 12.15
C PHE A 473 3.52 21.94 12.95
N PRO A 474 3.81 21.75 14.26
CA PRO A 474 3.04 20.83 15.11
C PRO A 474 1.54 21.13 15.15
N VAL A 475 1.14 22.41 15.13
CA VAL A 475 -0.28 22.79 15.12
C VAL A 475 -0.95 22.39 13.80
N PHE A 476 -0.26 22.50 12.66
CA PHE A 476 -0.77 22.01 11.37
C PHE A 476 -0.90 20.49 11.33
N VAL A 477 0.05 19.76 11.92
CA VAL A 477 -0.06 18.30 12.11
C VAL A 477 -1.30 17.98 12.96
N LEU A 478 -1.46 18.67 14.10
CA LEU A 478 -2.57 18.47 15.02
C LEU A 478 -3.93 18.77 14.36
N SER A 479 -4.02 19.83 13.55
CA SER A 479 -5.24 20.16 12.81
C SER A 479 -5.61 19.06 11.82
N GLY A 480 -4.62 18.50 11.10
CA GLY A 480 -4.81 17.39 10.17
C GLY A 480 -5.25 16.09 10.87
N TRP A 481 -4.62 15.73 12.00
CA TRP A 481 -5.04 14.57 12.78
C TRP A 481 -6.41 14.75 13.42
N SER A 482 -6.74 15.96 13.88
CA SER A 482 -8.06 16.28 14.42
C SER A 482 -9.15 16.21 13.35
N PHE A 483 -8.85 16.66 12.12
CA PHE A 483 -9.74 16.45 10.97
C PHE A 483 -9.96 14.97 10.68
N ALA A 484 -8.89 14.17 10.62
CA ALA A 484 -8.99 12.72 10.41
C ALA A 484 -9.86 12.05 11.49
N TRP A 485 -9.73 12.48 12.75
CA TRP A 485 -10.54 11.97 13.85
C TRP A 485 -12.01 12.42 13.80
N ALA A 486 -12.27 13.67 13.40
CA ALA A 486 -13.62 14.17 13.12
C ALA A 486 -14.27 13.43 11.94
N TRP A 487 -13.50 13.10 10.91
CA TRP A 487 -13.94 12.29 9.78
C TRP A 487 -14.39 10.88 10.23
N ASP A 488 -13.63 10.24 11.13
CA ASP A 488 -14.03 8.96 11.72
C ASP A 488 -15.36 9.09 12.48
N GLY A 489 -15.58 10.20 13.19
CA GLY A 489 -16.87 10.54 13.81
C GLY A 489 -18.00 10.66 12.78
N TRP A 490 -17.77 11.40 11.70
CA TRP A 490 -18.72 11.54 10.59
C TRP A 490 -19.12 10.19 9.99
N VAL A 491 -18.15 9.29 9.75
CA VAL A 491 -18.40 7.94 9.23
C VAL A 491 -19.29 7.12 10.17
N VAL A 492 -19.07 7.21 11.49
CA VAL A 492 -19.90 6.52 12.50
C VAL A 492 -21.36 6.99 12.43
N LEU A 493 -21.58 8.31 12.41
CA LEU A 493 -22.91 8.91 12.35
C LEU A 493 -23.62 8.57 11.04
N ARG A 494 -22.92 8.73 9.90
CA ARG A 494 -23.43 8.41 8.57
C ARG A 494 -23.79 6.93 8.43
N GLY A 495 -22.95 6.03 8.96
CA GLY A 495 -23.25 4.60 9.02
C GLY A 495 -24.51 4.30 9.83
N GLY A 496 -24.71 5.00 10.96
CA GLY A 496 -25.94 4.91 11.74
C GLY A 496 -27.20 5.32 10.98
N LEU A 497 -27.12 6.41 10.23
CA LEU A 497 -28.20 6.87 9.37
C LEU A 497 -28.50 5.87 8.25
N ARG A 498 -27.47 5.32 7.60
CA ARG A 498 -27.61 4.28 6.56
C ARG A 498 -28.30 3.04 7.10
N ARG A 499 -27.86 2.51 8.25
CA ARG A 499 -28.53 1.37 8.93
C ARG A 499 -29.98 1.67 9.27
N SER A 500 -30.28 2.87 9.78
CA SER A 500 -31.66 3.26 10.09
C SER A 500 -32.54 3.36 8.84
N ARG A 501 -32.00 3.87 7.73
CA ARG A 501 -32.75 3.96 6.45
C ARG A 501 -33.03 2.57 5.88
N LEU A 502 -32.03 1.69 5.84
CA LEU A 502 -32.19 0.33 5.35
C LEU A 502 -33.23 -0.44 6.20
N ARG A 503 -33.13 -0.36 7.53
CA ARG A 503 -34.10 -0.99 8.44
C ARG A 503 -35.54 -0.52 8.21
N ARG A 504 -35.76 0.78 7.95
CA ARG A 504 -37.10 1.34 7.73
C ARG A 504 -37.70 0.97 6.38
N ARG A 505 -36.88 0.95 5.31
CA ARG A 505 -37.38 0.79 3.93
C ARG A 505 -37.32 -0.65 3.41
N HIS A 506 -36.31 -1.41 3.81
CA HIS A 506 -36.06 -2.77 3.31
C HIS A 506 -35.69 -3.75 4.43
N GLY A 507 -36.08 -3.46 5.67
CA GLY A 507 -35.75 -4.30 6.82
C GLY A 507 -36.30 -5.72 6.71
N ALA A 508 -37.56 -5.87 6.29
CA ALA A 508 -38.18 -7.20 6.12
C ALA A 508 -37.44 -8.05 5.08
N ALA A 509 -37.12 -7.47 3.92
CA ALA A 509 -36.37 -8.15 2.87
C ALA A 509 -34.96 -8.55 3.33
N PHE A 510 -34.26 -7.67 4.06
CA PHE A 510 -32.95 -7.99 4.62
C PHE A 510 -33.01 -9.12 5.66
N VAL A 511 -34.03 -9.14 6.51
CA VAL A 511 -34.24 -10.23 7.48
C VAL A 511 -34.53 -11.55 6.75
N GLN A 512 -35.33 -11.52 5.69
CA GLN A 512 -35.62 -12.70 4.88
C GLN A 512 -34.36 -13.27 4.22
N GLU A 513 -33.48 -12.42 3.68
CA GLU A 513 -32.19 -12.86 3.12
C GLU A 513 -31.27 -13.49 4.19
N LEU A 514 -31.23 -12.89 5.39
CA LEU A 514 -30.49 -13.48 6.51
C LEU A 514 -31.08 -14.83 6.93
N GLN A 515 -32.41 -14.96 6.97
CA GLN A 515 -33.09 -16.22 7.29
C GLN A 515 -32.81 -17.30 6.24
N ALA A 516 -32.81 -16.94 4.95
CA ALA A 516 -32.43 -17.85 3.87
C ALA A 516 -30.98 -18.33 4.03
N LEU A 517 -30.06 -17.42 4.38
CA LEU A 517 -28.69 -17.79 4.68
C LEU A 517 -28.57 -18.72 5.90
N HIS A 518 -29.30 -18.45 6.99
CA HIS A 518 -29.29 -19.35 8.16
C HIS A 518 -29.82 -20.73 7.82
N ALA A 519 -30.95 -20.83 7.10
CA ALA A 519 -31.53 -22.11 6.71
C ALA A 519 -30.53 -22.97 5.93
N VAL A 520 -29.83 -22.36 4.97
CA VAL A 520 -28.80 -23.05 4.18
C VAL A 520 -27.56 -23.43 4.99
N LEU A 521 -27.30 -22.75 6.11
CA LEU A 521 -26.20 -23.10 7.01
C LEU A 521 -26.61 -24.05 8.16
N ASP A 522 -27.90 -24.38 8.27
CA ASP A 522 -28.44 -25.41 9.17
C ASP A 522 -28.55 -26.77 8.46
N GLU A 523 -28.63 -26.76 7.12
CA GLU A 523 -28.44 -27.92 6.22
C GLU A 523 -26.97 -28.36 6.17
#